data_AF-A0A4Q3CPG1-F1
#
_entry.id   AF-A0A4Q3CPG1-F1
#
_cell.length_a   1.000
_cell.length_b   1.000
_cell.length_c   1.000
_cell.angle_alpha   90.00
_cell.angle_beta   90.00
_cell.angle_gamma   90.00
#
_symmetry.space_group_name_H-M   'P 1'
#
loop_
_entity.id
_entity.type
_entity.pdbx_description
1 polymer ?
#
loop_
_entity_poly.entity_id
_entity_poly.type
_entity_poly.pdbx_seq_one_letter_code
_entity_poly.pdbx_strand_id
1 'polypeptide(L)'
;EEVTLPRFKNGNGTNFPLLRYADVLLMFAEAENNVNGPTQAAYDAINLVRRRAYGKGNKVIKINVTNGGTGYTAAPIVNVAASSDNGSSTALAAATITAGRVTSIRVVTPGAFYTTAPTVTITRANTVGSGATATALIAPIVPEEANLAPGLSKEDFQLEIQDERSRELAYEGLRTTDLRRWGLLLQNVRESSDDFRINAPTNLRIYGVEPGDFITERHLYLPIPSVDIVLNTAIVQNPGW
;
A
#
# COMPACT_ATOMS: atom_id res chain seq x y z
N GLU A 1 -13.33 -20.88 -23.49
CA GLU A 1 -11.92 -20.47 -23.50
C GLU A 1 -11.64 -19.77 -24.82
N GLU A 2 -11.02 -18.60 -24.78
CA GLU A 2 -10.66 -17.85 -25.98
C GLU A 2 -9.50 -18.55 -26.70
N VAL A 3 -9.71 -18.92 -27.97
CA VAL A 3 -8.78 -19.75 -28.75
C VAL A 3 -7.91 -18.86 -29.65
N THR A 4 -7.14 -17.94 -29.07
CA THR A 4 -6.28 -17.03 -29.85
C THR A 4 -4.94 -17.69 -30.21
N LEU A 5 -4.78 -18.06 -31.48
CA LEU A 5 -3.50 -18.39 -32.11
C LEU A 5 -3.08 -17.23 -33.05
N PRO A 6 -1.81 -16.80 -33.05
CA PRO A 6 -0.65 -17.42 -32.39
C PRO A 6 -0.53 -17.07 -30.90
N ARG A 7 -0.20 -18.09 -30.09
CA ARG A 7 0.07 -17.95 -28.66
C ARG A 7 1.42 -17.26 -28.46
N PHE A 8 1.42 -16.03 -27.92
CA PHE A 8 2.65 -15.37 -27.50
C PHE A 8 3.33 -16.21 -26.42
N LYS A 9 4.57 -16.66 -26.68
CA LYS A 9 5.30 -17.64 -25.86
C LYS A 9 5.49 -17.20 -24.39
N ASN A 10 5.46 -15.88 -24.15
CA ASN A 10 5.62 -15.24 -22.83
C ASN A 10 4.40 -14.38 -22.42
N GLY A 11 3.27 -14.49 -23.12
CA GLY A 11 2.03 -13.77 -22.81
C GLY A 11 0.94 -14.73 -22.31
N ASN A 12 0.22 -14.34 -21.27
CA ASN A 12 -1.06 -14.95 -20.94
C ASN A 12 -2.20 -14.12 -21.57
N GLY A 13 -3.38 -14.71 -21.75
CA GLY A 13 -4.56 -14.01 -22.29
C GLY A 13 -5.20 -13.02 -21.31
N THR A 14 -4.42 -12.42 -20.42
CA THR A 14 -4.92 -11.45 -19.44
C THR A 14 -5.07 -10.09 -20.12
N ASN A 15 -6.26 -9.50 -20.02
CA ASN A 15 -6.52 -8.16 -20.53
C ASN A 15 -5.75 -7.12 -19.70
N PHE A 16 -5.18 -6.12 -20.38
CA PHE A 16 -4.54 -4.97 -19.72
C PHE A 16 -5.55 -3.82 -19.60
N PRO A 17 -5.94 -3.39 -18.38
CA PRO A 17 -6.85 -2.27 -18.22
C PRO A 17 -6.17 -0.96 -18.61
N LEU A 18 -6.71 -0.25 -19.61
CA LEU A 18 -6.21 1.07 -20.00
C LEU A 18 -6.79 2.20 -19.13
N LEU A 19 -8.03 2.04 -18.68
CA LEU A 19 -8.71 2.99 -17.80
C LEU A 19 -9.69 2.21 -16.93
N ARG A 20 -9.71 2.53 -15.63
CA ARG A 20 -10.65 1.94 -14.66
C ARG A 20 -11.48 3.03 -14.02
N TYR A 21 -12.66 2.66 -13.53
CA TYR A 21 -13.54 3.62 -12.85
C TYR A 21 -12.89 4.25 -11.61
N ALA A 22 -12.01 3.51 -10.90
CA ALA A 22 -11.26 4.06 -9.78
C ALA A 22 -10.35 5.24 -10.20
N ASP A 23 -9.70 5.15 -11.36
CA ASP A 23 -8.89 6.25 -11.90
C ASP A 23 -9.76 7.48 -12.22
N VAL A 24 -10.96 7.26 -12.79
CA VAL A 24 -11.93 8.34 -13.05
C VAL A 24 -12.38 9.03 -11.77
N LEU A 25 -12.66 8.27 -10.70
CA LEU A 25 -13.02 8.83 -9.40
C LEU A 25 -11.89 9.68 -8.80
N LEU A 26 -10.65 9.21 -8.90
CA LEU A 26 -9.49 9.94 -8.38
C LEU A 26 -9.16 11.18 -9.24
N MET A 27 -9.31 11.12 -10.57
CA MET A 27 -9.21 12.29 -11.45
C MET A 27 -10.30 13.32 -11.15
N PHE A 28 -11.53 12.87 -10.89
CA PHE A 28 -12.62 13.75 -10.48
C PHE A 28 -12.30 14.44 -9.14
N ALA A 29 -11.89 13.68 -8.12
CA ALA A 29 -11.52 14.25 -6.82
C ALA A 29 -10.37 15.26 -6.95
N GLU A 30 -9.40 14.98 -7.82
CA GLU A 30 -8.28 15.88 -8.09
C GLU A 30 -8.71 17.16 -8.80
N ALA A 31 -9.48 17.05 -9.88
CA ALA A 31 -9.97 18.21 -10.61
C ALA A 31 -10.85 19.10 -9.73
N GLU A 32 -11.74 18.49 -8.95
CA GLU A 32 -12.61 19.18 -8.01
C GLU A 32 -11.79 19.90 -6.93
N ASN A 33 -10.79 19.24 -6.35
CA ASN A 33 -9.87 19.87 -5.40
C ASN A 33 -9.13 21.07 -6.03
N ASN A 34 -8.69 20.93 -7.28
CA ASN A 34 -7.97 21.99 -7.98
C ASN A 34 -8.83 23.22 -8.29
N VAL A 35 -10.10 23.03 -8.63
CA VAL A 35 -11.00 24.14 -9.01
C VAL A 35 -11.68 24.76 -7.78
N ASN A 36 -12.25 23.92 -6.92
CA ASN A 36 -13.15 24.34 -5.84
C ASN A 36 -12.57 24.08 -4.43
N GLY A 37 -11.44 23.42 -4.31
CA GLY A 37 -10.97 22.84 -3.04
C GLY A 37 -11.66 21.51 -2.73
N PRO A 38 -11.39 20.90 -1.56
CA PRO A 38 -11.86 19.55 -1.26
C PRO A 38 -13.35 19.55 -0.87
N THR A 39 -14.21 19.63 -1.89
CA THR A 39 -15.66 19.59 -1.71
C THR A 39 -16.13 18.21 -1.25
N GLN A 40 -17.37 18.12 -0.76
CA GLN A 40 -17.94 16.83 -0.34
C GLN A 40 -17.92 15.81 -1.48
N ALA A 41 -18.13 16.24 -2.73
CA ALA A 41 -18.05 15.35 -3.89
C ALA A 41 -16.64 14.78 -4.10
N ALA A 42 -15.59 15.59 -3.90
CA ALA A 42 -14.21 15.11 -3.97
C ALA A 42 -13.93 14.07 -2.88
N TYR A 43 -14.37 14.33 -1.65
CA TYR A 43 -14.29 13.40 -0.53
C TYR A 43 -15.03 12.09 -0.82
N ASP A 44 -16.25 12.17 -1.34
CA ASP A 44 -17.06 10.99 -1.65
C ASP A 44 -16.36 10.12 -2.71
N ALA A 45 -15.79 10.73 -3.74
CA ALA A 45 -15.10 10.02 -4.83
C ALA A 45 -13.85 9.26 -4.34
N ILE A 46 -12.94 9.91 -3.59
CA ILE A 46 -11.76 9.23 -3.05
C ILE A 46 -12.14 8.19 -1.99
N ASN A 47 -13.13 8.49 -1.15
CA ASN A 47 -13.57 7.56 -0.11
C ASN A 47 -14.24 6.30 -0.69
N LEU A 48 -14.88 6.37 -1.86
CA LEU A 48 -15.37 5.16 -2.54
C LEU A 48 -14.24 4.18 -2.89
N VAL A 49 -13.11 4.70 -3.36
CA VAL A 49 -11.91 3.90 -3.67
C VAL A 49 -11.33 3.31 -2.38
N ARG A 50 -11.13 4.15 -1.35
CA ARG A 50 -10.57 3.75 -0.05
C ARG A 50 -11.41 2.67 0.63
N ARG A 51 -12.73 2.86 0.68
CA ARG A 51 -13.69 1.87 1.24
C ARG A 51 -13.63 0.54 0.49
N ARG A 52 -13.53 0.58 -0.85
CA ARG A 52 -13.41 -0.64 -1.67
C ARG A 52 -12.14 -1.41 -1.31
N ALA A 53 -11.04 -0.71 -1.08
CA ALA A 53 -9.73 -1.31 -0.79
C ALA A 53 -9.56 -1.74 0.69
N TYR A 54 -10.36 -1.20 1.62
CA TYR A 54 -10.20 -1.40 3.07
C TYR A 54 -10.40 -2.85 3.54
N GLY A 55 -11.08 -3.68 2.76
CA GLY A 55 -11.31 -5.10 3.04
C GLY A 55 -12.74 -5.41 3.47
N LYS A 56 -13.02 -6.71 3.66
CA LYS A 56 -14.34 -7.23 4.04
C LYS A 56 -14.20 -8.32 5.12
N GLY A 57 -15.32 -8.74 5.69
CA GLY A 57 -15.37 -9.77 6.73
C GLY A 57 -15.11 -9.19 8.12
N ASN A 58 -14.62 -10.02 9.04
CA ASN A 58 -14.27 -9.55 10.38
C ASN A 58 -12.75 -9.41 10.56
N LYS A 59 -12.36 -8.56 11.50
CA LYS A 59 -10.99 -8.33 11.96
C LYS A 59 -10.87 -8.61 13.46
N VAL A 60 -9.68 -8.94 13.95
CA VAL A 60 -9.43 -9.09 15.39
C VAL A 60 -9.38 -7.70 16.03
N ILE A 61 -10.28 -7.44 16.96
CA ILE A 61 -10.35 -6.16 17.69
C ILE A 61 -9.74 -6.22 19.08
N LYS A 62 -9.66 -7.43 19.68
CA LYS A 62 -9.12 -7.60 21.03
C LYS A 62 -8.65 -9.03 21.24
N ILE A 63 -7.63 -9.20 22.08
CA ILE A 63 -7.22 -10.51 22.59
C ILE A 63 -7.28 -10.45 24.12
N ASN A 64 -8.20 -11.21 24.71
CA ASN A 64 -8.39 -11.28 26.15
C ASN A 64 -7.52 -12.39 26.74
N VAL A 65 -6.62 -12.04 27.64
CA VAL A 65 -5.83 -13.01 28.42
C VAL A 65 -6.78 -13.70 29.38
N THR A 66 -6.98 -15.00 29.20
CA THR A 66 -7.82 -15.85 30.07
C THR A 66 -7.01 -16.46 31.21
N ASN A 67 -5.71 -16.68 30.98
CA ASN A 67 -4.76 -17.03 32.03
C ASN A 67 -3.40 -16.40 31.70
N GLY A 68 -2.81 -15.66 32.64
CA GLY A 68 -1.50 -15.04 32.45
C GLY A 68 -0.32 -16.03 32.53
N GLY A 69 -0.58 -17.28 32.94
CA GLY A 69 0.45 -18.26 33.23
C GLY A 69 1.42 -17.79 34.32
N THR A 70 2.61 -18.39 34.36
CA THR A 70 3.68 -18.09 35.32
C THR A 70 5.07 -18.28 34.69
N GLY A 71 6.10 -17.71 35.31
CA GLY A 71 7.51 -17.98 34.97
C GLY A 71 8.05 -17.30 33.71
N TYR A 72 7.30 -16.40 33.08
CA TYR A 72 7.74 -15.69 31.89
C TYR A 72 8.77 -14.60 32.23
N THR A 73 10.02 -14.78 31.80
CA THR A 73 11.10 -13.78 31.96
C THR A 73 11.23 -12.84 30.76
N ALA A 74 10.61 -13.19 29.64
CA ALA A 74 10.50 -12.38 28.43
C ALA A 74 9.08 -12.52 27.86
N ALA A 75 8.66 -11.56 27.03
CA ALA A 75 7.36 -11.62 26.38
C ALA A 75 7.27 -12.88 25.49
N PRO A 76 6.25 -13.74 25.66
CA PRO A 76 6.06 -14.88 24.78
C PRO A 76 5.59 -14.45 23.38
N ILE A 77 5.76 -15.35 22.42
CA ILE A 77 5.24 -15.19 21.06
C ILE A 77 3.74 -15.47 21.09
N VAL A 78 2.96 -14.59 20.46
CA VAL A 78 1.51 -14.74 20.33
C VAL A 78 1.21 -15.09 18.88
N ASN A 79 0.83 -16.35 18.66
CA ASN A 79 0.41 -16.84 17.35
C ASN A 79 -1.11 -16.81 17.27
N VAL A 80 -1.62 -15.96 16.38
CA VAL A 80 -3.04 -15.95 16.01
C VAL A 80 -3.20 -16.84 14.78
N ALA A 81 -4.08 -17.82 14.83
CA ALA A 81 -4.31 -18.69 13.67
C ALA A 81 -4.90 -17.89 12.50
N ALA A 82 -4.51 -18.25 11.28
CA ALA A 82 -5.24 -17.84 10.08
C ALA A 82 -6.66 -18.44 10.12
N SER A 83 -7.62 -17.80 9.46
CA SER A 83 -8.90 -18.46 9.20
C SER A 83 -8.68 -19.62 8.20
N SER A 84 -9.56 -20.61 8.22
CA SER A 84 -9.53 -21.72 7.25
C SER A 84 -9.81 -21.29 5.81
N ASP A 85 -10.16 -20.03 5.58
CA ASP A 85 -10.60 -19.53 4.29
C ASP A 85 -9.40 -18.97 3.52
N ASN A 86 -9.21 -19.47 2.28
CA ASN A 86 -8.16 -19.02 1.36
C ASN A 86 -8.30 -17.51 1.11
N GLY A 87 -7.54 -16.70 1.86
CA GLY A 87 -7.54 -15.24 1.73
C GLY A 87 -7.45 -14.46 3.04
N SER A 88 -7.55 -15.09 4.23
CA SER A 88 -7.40 -14.33 5.48
C SER A 88 -5.97 -13.85 5.70
N SER A 89 -5.84 -12.55 5.96
CA SER A 89 -4.60 -11.96 6.49
C SER A 89 -4.55 -12.22 8.00
N THR A 90 -3.47 -12.86 8.46
CA THR A 90 -3.30 -13.22 9.87
C THR A 90 -3.02 -11.99 10.73
N ALA A 91 -3.74 -11.85 11.83
CA ALA A 91 -3.50 -10.82 12.83
C ALA A 91 -2.14 -11.03 13.53
N LEU A 92 -1.40 -9.96 13.77
CA LEU A 92 -0.20 -9.96 14.60
C LEU A 92 -0.53 -9.39 15.97
N ALA A 93 0.09 -9.96 17.01
CA ALA A 93 -0.14 -9.55 18.38
C ALA A 93 1.15 -9.63 19.22
N ALA A 94 1.22 -8.80 20.25
CA ALA A 94 2.36 -8.72 21.16
C ALA A 94 1.90 -8.83 22.62
N ALA A 95 2.50 -9.74 23.38
CA ALA A 95 2.23 -9.90 24.79
C ALA A 95 3.03 -8.90 25.65
N THR A 96 2.45 -8.45 26.75
CA THR A 96 3.14 -7.71 27.82
C THR A 96 3.21 -8.60 29.04
N ILE A 97 4.37 -8.61 29.70
CA ILE A 97 4.59 -9.36 30.94
C ILE A 97 4.80 -8.43 32.12
N THR A 98 4.33 -8.86 33.29
CA THR A 98 4.60 -8.19 34.56
C THR A 98 4.67 -9.25 35.65
N ALA A 99 5.70 -9.18 36.50
CA ALA A 99 5.93 -10.14 37.60
C ALA A 99 5.83 -11.62 37.16
N GLY A 100 6.42 -11.97 36.01
CA GLY A 100 6.46 -13.35 35.53
C GLY A 100 5.19 -13.86 34.84
N ARG A 101 4.19 -12.99 34.57
CA ARG A 101 2.90 -13.36 33.98
C ARG A 101 2.57 -12.50 32.78
N VAL A 102 1.86 -13.05 31.79
CA VAL A 102 1.26 -12.29 30.69
C VAL A 102 0.08 -11.50 31.24
N THR A 103 0.15 -10.17 31.17
CA THR A 103 -0.86 -9.26 31.72
C THR A 103 -1.76 -8.65 30.64
N SER A 104 -1.26 -8.49 29.42
CA SER A 104 -2.06 -8.05 28.28
C SER A 104 -1.49 -8.54 26.96
N ILE A 105 -2.33 -8.54 25.93
CA ILE A 105 -1.93 -8.82 24.55
C ILE A 105 -2.49 -7.70 23.68
N ARG A 106 -1.60 -6.93 23.05
CA ARG A 106 -1.94 -5.86 22.11
C ARG A 106 -2.01 -6.43 20.70
N VAL A 107 -3.07 -6.11 19.97
CA VAL A 107 -3.17 -6.37 18.53
C VAL A 107 -2.26 -5.36 17.81
N VAL A 108 -1.30 -5.85 17.03
CA VAL A 108 -0.36 -5.06 16.23
C VAL A 108 -0.94 -4.83 14.84
N THR A 109 -1.40 -5.90 14.19
CA THR A 109 -2.21 -5.81 12.98
C THR A 109 -3.47 -6.67 13.19
N PRO A 110 -4.66 -6.17 12.83
CA PRO A 110 -5.91 -6.86 13.19
C PRO A 110 -6.23 -8.04 12.26
N GLY A 111 -5.48 -8.21 11.17
CA GLY A 111 -5.82 -9.16 10.11
C GLY A 111 -7.15 -8.85 9.44
N ALA A 112 -7.61 -9.73 8.56
CA ALA A 112 -8.88 -9.57 7.84
C ALA A 112 -9.46 -10.91 7.42
N PHE A 113 -10.75 -10.89 7.04
CA PHE A 113 -11.53 -12.04 6.55
C PHE A 113 -11.76 -13.17 7.56
N TYR A 114 -11.77 -12.86 8.87
CA TYR A 114 -12.16 -13.84 9.87
C TYR A 114 -13.67 -14.12 9.79
N THR A 115 -14.04 -15.38 9.57
CA THR A 115 -15.43 -15.87 9.64
C THR A 115 -15.78 -16.36 11.04
N THR A 116 -14.80 -16.90 11.77
CA THR A 116 -14.88 -17.27 13.18
C THR A 116 -13.71 -16.68 13.97
N ALA A 117 -13.86 -16.57 15.30
CA ALA A 117 -12.80 -16.04 16.13
C ALA A 117 -11.56 -16.96 16.06
N PRO A 118 -10.37 -16.43 15.74
CA PRO A 118 -9.19 -17.27 15.56
C PRO A 118 -8.69 -17.83 16.89
N THR A 119 -8.15 -19.04 16.84
CA THR A 119 -7.43 -19.64 17.97
C THR A 119 -6.16 -18.82 18.25
N VAL A 120 -5.97 -18.43 19.51
CA VAL A 120 -4.76 -17.76 19.98
C VAL A 120 -3.91 -18.76 20.74
N THR A 121 -2.67 -18.97 20.28
CA THR A 121 -1.68 -19.81 20.96
C THR A 121 -0.54 -18.94 21.45
N ILE A 122 -0.18 -19.13 22.72
CA ILE A 122 0.93 -18.41 23.35
C ILE A 122 2.09 -19.38 23.46
N THR A 123 3.11 -19.18 22.66
CA THR A 123 4.31 -20.01 22.64
C THR A 123 5.44 -19.27 23.35
N ARG A 124 6.24 -20.03 24.08
CA ARG A 124 7.42 -19.48 24.77
C ARG A 124 8.48 -19.07 23.75
N ALA A 125 9.01 -17.86 23.90
CA ALA A 125 10.15 -17.39 23.11
C ALA A 125 11.48 -18.06 23.57
N ASN A 126 11.51 -18.62 24.80
CA ASN A 126 12.65 -19.30 25.43
C ASN A 126 12.19 -20.54 26.23
N THR A 127 13.04 -21.13 27.08
CA THR A 127 12.72 -22.37 27.85
C THR A 127 11.97 -22.14 29.16
N VAL A 128 11.62 -20.90 29.53
CA VAL A 128 10.98 -20.56 30.82
C VAL A 128 9.58 -19.99 30.62
N GLY A 129 8.68 -20.33 31.55
CA GLY A 129 7.30 -19.87 31.60
C GLY A 129 6.30 -20.74 30.83
N SER A 130 5.10 -20.90 31.40
CA SER A 130 4.04 -21.76 30.84
C SER A 130 2.64 -21.37 31.32
N GLY A 131 1.62 -21.94 30.66
CA GLY A 131 0.24 -21.89 31.12
C GLY A 131 -0.55 -20.64 30.74
N ALA A 132 0.02 -19.71 29.97
CA ALA A 132 -0.74 -18.57 29.48
C ALA A 132 -1.74 -19.00 28.39
N THR A 133 -2.97 -18.51 28.49
CA THR A 133 -4.04 -18.73 27.52
C THR A 133 -4.76 -17.42 27.22
N ALA A 134 -5.29 -17.28 26.00
CA ALA A 134 -6.03 -16.11 25.58
C ALA A 134 -7.08 -16.46 24.53
N THR A 135 -8.06 -15.58 24.35
CA THR A 135 -9.12 -15.70 23.32
C THR A 135 -9.19 -14.42 22.49
N ALA A 136 -9.40 -14.55 21.18
CA ALA A 136 -9.60 -13.41 20.29
C ALA A 136 -11.08 -13.03 20.21
N LEU A 137 -11.34 -11.73 20.11
CA LEU A 137 -12.63 -11.17 19.75
C LEU A 137 -12.52 -10.55 18.36
N ILE A 138 -13.50 -10.85 17.50
CA ILE A 138 -13.60 -10.30 16.15
C ILE A 138 -14.80 -9.38 16.03
N ALA A 139 -14.71 -8.41 15.12
CA ALA A 139 -15.84 -7.57 14.72
C ALA A 139 -15.78 -7.29 13.21
N PRO A 140 -16.92 -6.94 12.58
CA PRO A 140 -16.95 -6.57 11.18
C PRO A 140 -15.98 -5.43 10.85
N ILE A 141 -15.34 -5.52 9.69
CA ILE A 141 -14.61 -4.39 9.10
C ILE A 141 -15.66 -3.37 8.65
N VAL A 142 -15.55 -2.15 9.16
CA VAL A 142 -16.43 -1.03 8.82
C VAL A 142 -15.73 -0.17 7.77
N PRO A 143 -16.16 -0.17 6.50
CA PRO A 143 -15.46 0.54 5.43
C PRO A 143 -15.30 2.04 5.69
N GLU A 144 -16.23 2.65 6.42
CA GLU A 144 -16.21 4.07 6.78
C GLU A 144 -15.00 4.47 7.63
N GLU A 145 -14.36 3.52 8.33
CA GLU A 145 -13.08 3.75 9.02
C GLU A 145 -11.94 4.09 8.05
N ALA A 146 -12.08 3.77 6.76
CA ALA A 146 -11.14 4.13 5.71
C ALA A 146 -11.25 5.58 5.24
N ASN A 147 -12.33 6.29 5.61
CA ASN A 147 -12.58 7.63 5.12
C ASN A 147 -11.46 8.58 5.51
N LEU A 148 -11.14 9.51 4.61
CA LEU A 148 -10.29 10.65 4.95
C LEU A 148 -10.93 11.49 6.06
N ALA A 149 -10.09 12.06 6.91
CA ALA A 149 -10.52 13.05 7.89
C ALA A 149 -11.12 14.28 7.16
N PRO A 150 -12.26 14.82 7.64
CA PRO A 150 -12.85 16.00 7.05
C PRO A 150 -12.01 17.25 7.32
N GLY A 151 -12.14 18.27 6.48
CA GLY A 151 -11.54 19.59 6.71
C GLY A 151 -10.06 19.70 6.35
N LEU A 152 -9.56 18.85 5.45
CA LEU A 152 -8.21 18.97 4.90
C LEU A 152 -8.08 20.29 4.11
N SER A 153 -6.89 20.86 4.12
CA SER A 153 -6.54 21.93 3.19
C SER A 153 -6.52 21.39 1.75
N LYS A 154 -6.52 22.29 0.78
CA LYS A 154 -6.39 21.91 -0.63
C LYS A 154 -5.08 21.16 -0.88
N GLU A 155 -4.02 21.59 -0.22
CA GLU A 155 -2.68 21.03 -0.30
C GLU A 155 -2.63 19.63 0.35
N ASP A 156 -3.16 19.48 1.56
CA ASP A 156 -3.18 18.18 2.25
C ASP A 156 -4.07 17.17 1.52
N PHE A 157 -5.22 17.62 0.99
CA PHE A 157 -6.08 16.76 0.18
C PHE A 157 -5.40 16.33 -1.13
N GLN A 158 -4.62 17.21 -1.75
CA GLN A 158 -3.82 16.85 -2.93
C GLN A 158 -2.78 15.78 -2.60
N LEU A 159 -2.12 15.86 -1.43
CA LEU A 159 -1.18 14.82 -0.99
C LEU A 159 -1.88 13.48 -0.80
N GLU A 160 -3.07 13.46 -0.17
CA GLU A 160 -3.87 12.24 -0.04
C GLU A 160 -4.29 11.65 -1.39
N ILE A 161 -4.61 12.47 -2.40
CA ILE A 161 -4.87 11.99 -3.76
C ILE A 161 -3.63 11.36 -4.38
N GLN A 162 -2.48 12.03 -4.29
CA GLN A 162 -1.22 11.54 -4.88
C GLN A 162 -0.80 10.20 -4.26
N ASP A 163 -1.05 10.05 -2.97
CA ASP A 163 -0.79 8.85 -2.18
C ASP A 163 -1.81 7.74 -2.51
N GLU A 164 -3.11 8.05 -2.59
CA GLU A 164 -4.16 7.08 -2.93
C GLU A 164 -4.01 6.55 -4.37
N ARG A 165 -3.68 7.43 -5.34
CA ARG A 165 -3.36 7.03 -6.71
C ARG A 165 -2.16 6.07 -6.75
N SER A 166 -1.16 6.27 -5.88
CA SER A 166 0.02 5.40 -5.83
C SER A 166 -0.32 3.98 -5.37
N ARG A 167 -1.27 3.81 -4.45
CA ARG A 167 -1.72 2.52 -3.94
C ARG A 167 -2.72 1.83 -4.86
N GLU A 168 -3.73 2.55 -5.33
CA GLU A 168 -4.83 1.97 -6.10
C GLU A 168 -4.43 1.65 -7.54
N LEU A 169 -3.52 2.42 -8.14
CA LEU A 169 -3.12 2.31 -9.56
C LEU A 169 -1.67 1.84 -9.74
N ALA A 170 -1.13 1.18 -8.71
CA ALA A 170 0.23 0.66 -8.72
C ALA A 170 0.44 -0.31 -9.89
N TYR A 171 1.57 -0.16 -10.60
CA TYR A 171 1.97 -1.03 -11.73
C TYR A 171 1.10 -0.94 -13.00
N GLU A 172 0.25 0.07 -13.12
CA GLU A 172 -0.62 0.27 -14.30
C GLU A 172 -0.06 1.31 -15.30
N GLY A 173 1.20 1.72 -15.14
CA GLY A 173 1.88 2.63 -16.08
C GLY A 173 1.56 4.12 -15.91
N LEU A 174 0.84 4.50 -14.85
CA LEU A 174 0.36 5.88 -14.63
C LEU A 174 1.27 6.75 -13.76
N ARG A 175 2.16 6.16 -12.94
CA ARG A 175 2.91 6.93 -11.93
C ARG A 175 3.85 7.98 -12.54
N THR A 176 4.56 7.65 -13.62
CA THR A 176 5.51 8.58 -14.26
C THR A 176 4.79 9.78 -14.89
N THR A 177 3.65 9.55 -15.54
CA THR A 177 2.85 10.62 -16.15
C THR A 177 2.20 11.49 -15.08
N ASP A 178 1.71 10.91 -13.99
CA ASP A 178 1.21 11.62 -12.81
C ASP A 178 2.27 12.53 -12.19
N LEU A 179 3.46 12.00 -11.91
CA LEU A 179 4.56 12.80 -11.35
C LEU A 179 5.00 13.92 -12.29
N ARG A 180 4.96 13.68 -13.61
CA ARG A 180 5.32 14.70 -14.61
C ARG A 180 4.31 15.84 -14.64
N ARG A 181 3.01 15.53 -14.68
CA ARG A 181 1.96 16.57 -14.71
C ARG A 181 1.86 17.36 -13.40
N TRP A 182 2.31 16.77 -12.28
CA TRP A 182 2.45 17.49 -11.01
C TRP A 182 3.77 18.26 -10.88
N GLY A 183 4.72 18.12 -11.81
CA GLY A 183 6.04 18.74 -11.70
C GLY A 183 6.94 18.10 -10.63
N LEU A 184 6.60 16.90 -10.16
CA LEU A 184 7.26 16.23 -9.03
C LEU A 184 8.22 15.11 -9.45
N LEU A 185 8.34 14.80 -10.75
CA LEU A 185 9.12 13.67 -11.24
C LEU A 185 10.58 13.68 -10.76
N LEU A 186 11.29 14.80 -10.95
CA LEU A 186 12.71 14.87 -10.57
C LEU A 186 12.89 14.73 -9.06
N GLN A 187 12.03 15.40 -8.28
CA GLN A 187 12.06 15.34 -6.82
C GLN A 187 11.81 13.92 -6.33
N ASN A 188 10.72 13.28 -6.77
CA ASN A 188 10.34 11.94 -6.32
C ASN A 188 11.40 10.88 -6.67
N VAL A 189 12.01 10.97 -7.85
CA VAL A 189 13.08 10.03 -8.23
C VAL A 189 14.30 10.20 -7.33
N ARG A 190 14.70 11.44 -7.02
CA ARG A 190 15.82 11.71 -6.09
C ARG A 190 15.53 11.21 -4.68
N GLU A 191 14.36 11.53 -4.14
CA GLU A 191 13.94 11.08 -2.82
C GLU A 191 13.87 9.55 -2.73
N SER A 192 13.36 8.89 -3.78
CA SER A 192 13.38 7.43 -3.86
C SER A 192 14.80 6.87 -3.92
N SER A 193 15.71 7.51 -4.65
CA SER A 193 17.12 7.10 -4.68
C SER A 193 17.82 7.28 -3.33
N ASP A 194 17.48 8.32 -2.58
CA ASP A 194 18.01 8.55 -1.24
C ASP A 194 17.50 7.51 -0.24
N ASP A 195 16.23 7.12 -0.31
CA ASP A 195 15.69 6.01 0.48
C ASP A 195 16.44 4.70 0.20
N PHE A 196 16.65 4.37 -1.08
CA PHE A 196 17.43 3.19 -1.48
C PHE A 196 18.87 3.25 -0.97
N ARG A 197 19.49 4.44 -0.93
CA ARG A 197 20.86 4.61 -0.44
C ARG A 197 21.00 4.25 1.04
N ILE A 198 19.95 4.51 1.83
CA ILE A 198 19.90 4.28 3.28
C ILE A 198 19.42 2.85 3.61
N ASN A 199 18.36 2.40 2.95
CA ASN A 199 17.57 1.24 3.40
C ASN A 199 17.75 -0.02 2.54
N ALA A 200 18.25 0.09 1.31
CA ALA A 200 18.36 -1.07 0.42
C ALA A 200 19.57 -1.96 0.79
N PRO A 201 19.46 -3.30 0.64
CA PRO A 201 20.60 -4.19 0.70
C PRO A 201 21.69 -3.78 -0.31
N THR A 202 22.97 -3.92 0.07
CA THR A 202 24.11 -3.45 -0.74
C THR A 202 24.07 -3.92 -2.20
N ASN A 203 23.62 -5.15 -2.45
CA ASN A 203 23.55 -5.74 -3.79
C ASN A 203 22.39 -5.21 -4.66
N LEU A 204 21.39 -4.55 -4.06
CA LEU A 204 20.25 -3.96 -4.76
C LEU A 204 20.33 -2.44 -4.86
N ARG A 205 21.22 -1.81 -4.08
CA ARG A 205 21.35 -0.35 -3.97
C ARG A 205 21.63 0.33 -5.31
N ILE A 206 22.46 -0.26 -6.18
CA ILE A 206 22.84 0.34 -7.47
C ILE A 206 21.63 0.65 -8.36
N TYR A 207 20.62 -0.24 -8.38
CA TYR A 207 19.45 -0.10 -9.25
C TYR A 207 18.51 1.02 -8.84
N GLY A 208 18.48 1.38 -7.55
CA GLY A 208 17.63 2.44 -7.03
C GLY A 208 18.33 3.77 -6.89
N VAL A 209 19.65 3.79 -6.73
CA VAL A 209 20.42 5.01 -6.45
C VAL A 209 20.78 5.80 -7.71
N GLU A 210 21.27 5.13 -8.76
CA GLU A 210 21.74 5.82 -9.98
C GLU A 210 20.67 6.70 -10.64
N PRO A 211 19.38 6.30 -10.73
CA PRO A 211 18.36 7.15 -11.35
C PRO A 211 18.28 8.56 -10.76
N GLY A 212 18.36 8.72 -9.44
CA GLY A 212 18.33 10.02 -8.76
C GLY A 212 19.58 10.85 -8.98
N ASP A 213 20.75 10.20 -9.09
CA ASP A 213 22.03 10.88 -9.33
C ASP A 213 22.10 11.48 -10.74
N PHE A 214 21.40 10.88 -11.72
CA PHE A 214 21.46 11.29 -13.13
C PHE A 214 20.19 11.99 -13.65
N ILE A 215 19.11 12.05 -12.87
CA ILE A 215 17.87 12.68 -13.35
C ILE A 215 17.98 14.21 -13.45
N THR A 216 17.82 14.68 -14.68
CA THR A 216 17.73 16.10 -15.08
C THR A 216 16.47 16.41 -15.89
N GLU A 217 16.24 17.68 -16.22
CA GLU A 217 15.04 18.14 -16.93
C GLU A 217 14.83 17.48 -18.30
N ARG A 218 15.89 17.00 -18.97
CA ARG A 218 15.77 16.24 -20.22
C ARG A 218 14.88 14.99 -20.07
N HIS A 219 14.84 14.38 -18.88
CA HIS A 219 14.07 13.16 -18.63
C HIS A 219 12.58 13.43 -18.40
N LEU A 220 12.15 14.70 -18.43
CA LEU A 220 10.72 15.03 -18.47
C LEU A 220 10.07 14.54 -19.75
N TYR A 221 10.80 14.39 -20.85
CA TYR A 221 10.26 13.86 -22.11
C TYR A 221 11.24 12.89 -22.75
N LEU A 222 10.72 11.91 -23.49
CA LEU A 222 11.56 11.05 -24.30
C LEU A 222 12.15 11.84 -25.47
N PRO A 223 13.36 11.51 -25.97
CA PRO A 223 13.87 12.12 -27.18
C PRO A 223 12.94 11.81 -28.36
N ILE A 224 12.78 12.78 -29.26
CA ILE A 224 12.25 12.49 -30.58
C ILE A 224 13.26 11.58 -31.28
N PRO A 225 12.82 10.45 -31.89
CA PRO A 225 13.74 9.53 -32.55
C PRO A 225 14.61 10.23 -33.59
N SER A 226 15.91 9.91 -33.60
CA SER A 226 16.88 10.56 -34.50
C SER A 226 16.52 10.38 -35.98
N VAL A 227 15.92 9.25 -36.34
CA VAL A 227 15.44 8.99 -37.71
C VAL A 227 14.38 10.01 -38.15
N ASP A 228 13.48 10.41 -37.25
CA ASP A 228 12.40 11.36 -37.58
C ASP A 228 12.96 12.78 -37.76
N ILE A 229 13.97 13.17 -36.97
CA ILE A 229 14.66 14.46 -37.09
C ILE A 229 15.45 14.55 -38.40
N VAL A 230 16.12 13.47 -38.80
CA VAL A 230 16.88 13.44 -40.05
C VAL A 230 15.96 13.52 -41.27
N LEU A 231 14.80 12.85 -41.21
CA LEU A 231 13.82 12.85 -42.30
C LEU A 231 13.03 14.16 -42.39
N ASN A 232 12.73 14.80 -41.26
CA ASN A 232 11.96 16.03 -41.20
C ASN A 232 12.73 17.11 -40.42
N THR A 233 13.45 17.94 -41.17
CA THR A 233 14.26 19.04 -40.63
C THR A 233 13.45 20.19 -40.01
N ALA A 234 12.11 20.17 -40.14
CA ALA A 234 11.24 21.12 -39.45
C ALA A 234 10.95 20.72 -37.99
N ILE A 235 11.25 19.48 -37.59
CA ILE A 235 11.05 19.02 -36.22
C ILE A 235 12.17 19.56 -35.32
N VAL A 236 11.77 20.16 -34.21
CA VAL A 236 12.69 20.61 -33.16
C VAL A 236 12.73 19.55 -32.06
N GLN A 237 13.94 19.18 -31.63
CA GLN A 237 14.15 18.20 -30.57
C GLN A 237 13.58 18.68 -29.22
N ASN A 238 13.16 17.72 -28.39
CA ASN A 238 12.77 17.99 -27.00
C ASN A 238 13.94 18.58 -26.20
N PRO A 239 13.67 19.47 -25.23
CA PRO A 239 14.74 20.13 -24.46
C PRO A 239 15.73 19.15 -23.82
N GLY A 240 17.03 19.39 -24.04
CA GLY A 240 18.12 18.60 -23.45
C GLY A 240 18.44 17.27 -24.15
N TRP A 241 17.87 17.00 -25.32
CA TRP A 241 18.19 15.85 -26.18
C TRP A 241 18.84 16.25 -27.49
#